data_AF-A0A350MP71-F1
#
_entry.id   AF-A0A350MP71-F1
#
_cell.length_a   1.000
_cell.length_b   1.000
_cell.length_c   1.000
_cell.angle_alpha   90.00
_cell.angle_beta   90.00
_cell.angle_gamma   90.00
#
_symmetry.space_group_name_H-M   'P 1'
#
loop_
_entity.id
_entity.type
_entity.pdbx_description
1 polymer ?
#
loop_
_entity_poly.entity_id
_entity_poly.type
_entity_poly.pdbx_seq_one_letter_code
_entity_poly.pdbx_strand_id
1 'polypeptide(L)'
;MGETFGSALIEKLRILKDDPLYSVVFERQGEKLTEREILLPDGKWLRPDLVVLGKNFTVIIDYKTGQPNTQYKEQMREYIKALSDAGYPSVEGYLVYLGNPPHIERVDI
;
A
#
# COMPACT_ATOMS: atom_id res chain seq x y z
N MET A 1 16.53 3.42 -27.62
CA MET A 1 15.17 3.25 -27.04
C MET A 1 15.18 2.53 -25.69
N GLY A 2 16.17 1.67 -25.38
CA GLY A 2 16.34 1.07 -24.04
C GLY A 2 16.93 2.01 -22.98
N GLU A 3 17.81 2.94 -23.36
CA GLU A 3 18.45 3.89 -22.43
C GLU A 3 17.46 4.84 -21.73
N THR A 4 16.39 5.25 -22.43
CA THR A 4 15.37 6.20 -21.93
C THR A 4 14.40 5.60 -20.92
N PHE A 5 14.10 4.29 -21.01
CA PHE A 5 13.22 3.63 -20.04
C PHE A 5 13.97 3.36 -18.73
N GLY A 6 15.21 2.89 -18.82
CA GLY A 6 16.06 2.65 -17.65
C GLY A 6 16.27 3.92 -16.82
N SER A 7 16.59 5.03 -17.48
CA SER A 7 16.78 6.31 -16.79
C SER A 7 15.51 6.80 -16.09
N ALA A 8 14.35 6.71 -16.76
CA ALA A 8 13.07 7.11 -16.20
C ALA A 8 12.63 6.24 -15.00
N LEU A 9 12.89 4.93 -15.06
CA LEU A 9 12.60 4.03 -13.95
C LEU A 9 13.48 4.33 -12.73
N ILE A 10 14.79 4.52 -12.94
CA ILE A 10 15.72 4.86 -11.86
C ILE A 10 15.32 6.19 -11.20
N GLU A 11 14.91 7.18 -12.00
CA GLU A 11 14.43 8.46 -11.47
C GLU A 11 13.19 8.28 -10.58
N LYS A 12 12.21 7.49 -11.03
CA LYS A 12 11.01 7.19 -10.23
C LYS A 12 11.35 6.50 -8.90
N LEU A 13 12.25 5.52 -8.94
CA LEU A 13 12.70 4.82 -7.73
C LEU A 13 13.44 5.77 -6.77
N ARG A 14 14.22 6.72 -7.30
CA ARG A 14 14.89 7.74 -6.49
C ARG A 14 13.86 8.65 -5.79
N ILE A 15 12.86 9.12 -6.53
CA ILE A 15 11.78 9.95 -5.96
C ILE A 15 11.06 9.21 -4.83
N LEU A 16 10.69 7.94 -5.04
CA LEU A 16 10.05 7.15 -3.99
C LEU A 16 10.96 6.94 -2.77
N LYS A 17 12.26 6.75 -2.99
CA LYS A 17 13.23 6.58 -1.88
C LYS A 17 13.37 7.84 -1.02
N ASP A 18 13.16 9.01 -1.61
CA ASP A 18 13.19 10.30 -0.92
C ASP A 18 11.86 10.63 -0.22
N ASP A 19 10.80 9.82 -0.42
CA ASP A 19 9.50 9.99 0.25
C ASP A 19 9.62 9.63 1.74
N PRO A 20 9.11 10.48 2.68
CA PRO A 20 9.20 10.21 4.12
C PRO A 20 8.51 8.92 4.57
N LEU A 21 7.58 8.39 3.77
CA LEU A 21 6.87 7.15 4.07
C LEU A 21 7.58 5.91 3.49
N TYR A 22 8.68 6.07 2.75
CA TYR A 22 9.38 4.97 2.10
C TYR A 22 9.75 3.86 3.08
N SER A 23 10.40 4.20 4.20
CA SER A 23 10.82 3.19 5.19
C SER A 23 9.64 2.49 5.85
N VAL A 24 8.49 3.16 5.99
CA VAL A 24 7.28 2.58 6.57
C VAL A 24 6.65 1.54 5.63
N VAL A 25 6.70 1.79 4.34
CA VAL A 25 6.10 0.92 3.31
C VAL A 25 7.04 -0.21 2.89
N PHE A 26 8.32 0.08 2.65
CA PHE A 26 9.24 -0.86 2.00
C PHE A 26 10.23 -1.55 2.96
N GLU A 27 10.64 -0.87 4.03
CA GLU A 27 11.71 -1.33 4.93
C GLU A 27 11.21 -1.89 6.26
N ARG A 28 9.90 -1.76 6.55
CA ARG A 28 9.31 -2.25 7.80
C ARG A 28 9.41 -3.77 7.88
N GLN A 29 9.94 -4.26 9.01
CA GLN A 29 10.16 -5.69 9.23
C GLN A 29 8.88 -6.37 9.72
N GLY A 30 8.50 -7.46 9.07
CA GLY A 30 7.32 -8.25 9.39
C GLY A 30 7.11 -9.35 8.38
N GLU A 31 6.13 -10.21 8.62
CA GLU A 31 5.70 -11.19 7.64
C GLU A 31 5.01 -10.47 6.48
N LYS A 32 5.46 -10.72 5.25
CA LYS A 32 4.92 -10.10 4.03
C LYS A 32 3.97 -11.07 3.35
N LEU A 33 2.70 -10.67 3.29
CA LEU A 33 1.62 -11.43 2.68
C LEU A 33 1.20 -10.75 1.38
N THR A 34 1.59 -11.31 0.23
CA THR A 34 1.28 -10.77 -1.09
C THR A 34 -0.05 -11.32 -1.61
N GLU A 35 -0.88 -10.43 -2.17
CA GLU A 35 -2.13 -10.75 -2.87
C GLU A 35 -3.09 -11.70 -2.12
N ARG A 36 -3.13 -11.62 -0.78
CA ARG A 36 -3.99 -12.47 0.05
C ARG A 36 -5.41 -11.95 0.09
N GLU A 37 -6.36 -12.87 -0.02
CA GLU A 37 -7.78 -12.55 0.09
C GLU A 37 -8.22 -12.49 1.55
N ILE A 38 -9.06 -11.51 1.87
CA ILE A 38 -9.71 -11.29 3.15
C ILE A 38 -11.22 -11.48 2.93
N LEU A 39 -11.80 -12.48 3.59
CA LEU A 39 -13.24 -12.71 3.57
C LEU A 39 -13.93 -11.81 4.60
N LEU A 40 -14.82 -10.95 4.15
CA LEU A 40 -15.64 -10.11 5.03
C LEU A 40 -16.88 -10.86 5.52
N PRO A 41 -17.44 -10.46 6.69
CA PRO A 41 -18.69 -11.03 7.20
C PRO A 41 -19.90 -10.86 6.27
N ASP A 42 -19.88 -9.86 5.38
CA ASP A 42 -20.93 -9.63 4.38
C ASP A 42 -20.76 -10.49 3.10
N GLY A 43 -19.77 -11.39 3.10
CA GLY A 43 -19.48 -12.31 2.00
C GLY A 43 -18.62 -11.71 0.88
N LYS A 44 -18.17 -10.46 0.99
CA LYS A 44 -17.25 -9.87 0.03
C LYS A 44 -15.81 -10.32 0.26
N TRP A 45 -15.06 -10.39 -0.83
CA TRP A 45 -13.62 -10.64 -0.81
C TRP A 45 -12.85 -9.35 -1.06
N LEU A 46 -11.88 -9.10 -0.20
CA LEU A 46 -10.96 -7.97 -0.26
C LEU A 46 -9.56 -8.50 -0.55
N ARG A 47 -8.89 -7.99 -1.60
CA ARG A 47 -7.55 -8.45 -2.00
C ARG A 47 -6.57 -7.28 -2.12
N PRO A 48 -5.89 -6.89 -1.03
CA PRO A 48 -4.80 -5.92 -1.09
C PRO A 48 -3.57 -6.51 -1.81
N ASP A 49 -2.73 -5.65 -2.37
CA ASP A 49 -1.49 -6.08 -3.05
C ASP A 49 -0.48 -6.65 -2.05
N LEU A 50 -0.33 -6.01 -0.89
CA LEU A 50 0.59 -6.42 0.17
C LEU A 50 0.05 -6.08 1.56
N VAL A 51 0.15 -7.04 2.47
CA VAL A 51 -0.01 -6.83 3.92
C VAL A 51 1.29 -7.18 4.63
N VAL A 52 1.76 -6.30 5.51
CA VAL A 52 2.91 -6.53 6.39
C VAL A 52 2.44 -6.70 7.82
N LEU A 53 2.61 -7.91 8.36
CA LEU A 53 2.24 -8.24 9.73
C LEU A 53 3.47 -8.10 10.65
N GLY A 54 3.42 -7.10 11.51
CA GLY A 54 4.39 -6.91 12.59
C GLY A 54 3.85 -7.41 13.92
N LYS A 55 4.71 -7.46 14.94
CA LYS A 55 4.31 -7.87 16.29
C LYS A 55 3.18 -7.00 16.87
N ASN A 56 3.25 -5.69 16.63
CA ASN A 56 2.35 -4.70 17.21
C ASN A 56 1.75 -3.75 16.15
N PHE A 57 1.83 -4.10 14.86
CA PHE A 57 1.32 -3.26 13.79
C PHE A 57 0.91 -4.12 12.60
N THR A 58 0.07 -3.56 11.74
CA THR A 58 -0.31 -4.14 10.45
C THR A 58 -0.30 -3.05 9.40
N VAL A 59 0.42 -3.25 8.30
CA VAL A 59 0.49 -2.27 7.20
C VAL A 59 -0.14 -2.88 5.96
N ILE A 60 -1.05 -2.16 5.33
CA ILE A 60 -1.70 -2.53 4.07
C ILE A 60 -1.17 -1.59 2.98
N ILE A 61 -0.72 -2.15 1.86
CA ILE A 61 -0.09 -1.41 0.77
C ILE A 61 -0.77 -1.82 -0.54
N ASP A 62 -1.17 -0.80 -1.31
CA ASP A 62 -1.77 -0.97 -2.63
C ASP A 62 -1.07 -0.08 -3.65
N TYR A 63 -0.65 -0.66 -4.77
CA TYR A 63 0.05 0.04 -5.84
C TYR A 63 -0.93 0.52 -6.90
N LYS A 64 -0.79 1.76 -7.35
CA LYS A 64 -1.67 2.37 -8.37
C LYS A 64 -0.83 2.95 -9.50
N THR A 65 -1.11 2.54 -10.73
CA THR A 65 -0.44 3.04 -11.94
C THR A 65 -1.13 4.27 -12.55
N GLY A 66 -2.40 4.48 -12.20
CA GLY A 66 -3.23 5.59 -12.67
C GLY A 66 -3.21 6.82 -11.74
N GLN A 67 -4.07 7.78 -12.07
CA GLN A 67 -4.27 8.98 -11.25
C GLN A 67 -4.95 8.65 -9.91
N PRO A 68 -4.72 9.45 -8.86
CA PRO A 68 -5.46 9.34 -7.61
C PRO A 68 -6.97 9.34 -7.84
N ASN A 69 -7.66 8.45 -7.14
CA ASN A 69 -9.11 8.29 -7.19
C ASN A 69 -9.61 8.10 -5.76
N THR A 70 -10.72 8.76 -5.42
CA THR A 70 -11.36 8.65 -4.10
C THR A 70 -11.74 7.20 -3.77
N GLN A 71 -12.10 6.40 -4.78
CA GLN A 71 -12.43 4.99 -4.62
C GLN A 71 -11.25 4.17 -4.04
N TYR A 72 -10.00 4.54 -4.33
CA TYR A 72 -8.84 3.85 -3.75
C TYR A 72 -8.73 4.09 -2.24
N LYS A 73 -9.09 5.29 -1.78
CA LYS A 73 -9.12 5.62 -0.35
C LYS A 73 -10.28 4.93 0.35
N GLU A 74 -11.44 4.89 -0.28
CA GLU A 74 -12.61 4.15 0.23
C GLU A 74 -12.30 2.67 0.41
N GLN A 75 -11.75 2.03 -0.62
CA GLN A 75 -11.30 0.63 -0.56
C GLN A 75 -10.24 0.41 0.51
N MET A 76 -9.25 1.31 0.63
CA MET A 76 -8.24 1.21 1.68
C MET A 76 -8.85 1.31 3.08
N ARG A 77 -9.85 2.18 3.30
CA ARG A 77 -10.57 2.26 4.57
C ARG A 77 -11.34 0.98 4.87
N GLU A 78 -11.90 0.31 3.86
CA GLU A 78 -12.52 -1.01 4.04
C GLU A 78 -11.50 -2.05 4.49
N TYR A 79 -10.31 -2.10 3.88
CA TYR A 79 -9.23 -2.99 4.32
C TYR A 79 -8.82 -2.72 5.77
N ILE A 80 -8.59 -1.44 6.11
CA ILE A 80 -8.17 -1.03 7.45
C ILE A 80 -9.23 -1.43 8.47
N LYS A 81 -10.51 -1.17 8.18
CA LYS A 81 -11.62 -1.54 9.04
C LYS A 81 -11.71 -3.05 9.23
N ALA A 82 -11.64 -3.82 8.15
CA ALA A 82 -11.75 -5.28 8.20
C ALA A 82 -10.66 -5.92 9.06
N LEU A 83 -9.41 -5.52 8.89
CA LEU A 83 -8.32 -6.04 9.72
C LEU A 83 -8.39 -5.53 11.16
N SER A 84 -8.82 -4.28 11.38
CA SER A 84 -9.00 -3.74 12.74
C SER A 84 -10.10 -4.50 13.49
N ASP A 85 -11.24 -4.75 12.86
CA ASP A 85 -12.35 -5.52 13.43
C ASP A 85 -11.96 -6.98 13.71
N ALA A 86 -11.05 -7.54 12.89
CA ALA A 86 -10.48 -8.87 13.09
C ALA A 86 -9.42 -8.92 14.22
N GLY A 87 -9.11 -7.80 14.86
CA GLY A 87 -8.21 -7.71 16.01
C GLY A 87 -6.73 -7.54 15.67
N TYR A 88 -6.41 -7.19 14.42
CA TYR A 88 -5.03 -6.89 14.05
C TYR A 88 -4.56 -5.58 14.70
N PRO A 89 -3.32 -5.53 15.22
CA PRO A 89 -2.83 -4.37 15.95
C PRO A 89 -2.48 -3.22 14.99
N SER A 90 -2.75 -1.98 15.42
CA SER A 90 -2.34 -0.71 14.77
C SER A 90 -2.33 -0.78 13.24
N VAL A 91 -3.51 -0.96 12.66
CA VAL A 91 -3.69 -1.12 11.21
C VAL A 91 -3.52 0.23 10.49
N GLU A 92 -2.60 0.29 9.55
CA GLU A 92 -2.30 1.47 8.74
C GLU A 92 -2.41 1.12 7.24
N GLY A 93 -2.92 2.05 6.43
CA GLY A 93 -3.08 1.84 4.98
C GLY A 93 -2.35 2.89 4.15
N TYR A 94 -1.65 2.42 3.10
CA TYR A 94 -0.84 3.25 2.22
C TYR A 94 -1.12 2.95 0.75
N LEU A 95 -1.28 4.00 -0.04
CA LEU A 95 -1.37 3.94 -1.49
C LEU A 95 -0.05 4.38 -2.10
N VAL A 96 0.53 3.55 -2.96
CA VAL A 96 1.78 3.84 -3.67
C VAL A 96 1.45 4.16 -5.12
N TYR A 97 1.50 5.44 -5.48
CA TYR A 97 1.26 5.86 -6.86
C TYR A 97 2.55 5.77 -7.67
N LEU A 98 2.52 4.96 -8.74
CA LEU A 98 3.64 4.72 -9.67
C LEU A 98 3.59 5.65 -10.91
N GLY A 99 2.68 6.63 -10.87
CA GLY A 99 2.48 7.66 -11.89
C GLY A 99 3.68 8.62 -12.02
N ASN A 100 3.43 9.86 -12.39
CA ASN A 100 4.48 10.86 -12.51
C ASN A 100 4.03 12.22 -11.93
N PRO A 101 4.64 12.70 -10.82
CA PRO A 101 5.68 12.03 -10.02
C PRO A 101 5.10 10.87 -9.20
N PRO A 102 5.89 9.80 -8.94
CA PRO A 102 5.49 8.78 -8.00
C PRO A 102 5.52 9.33 -6.57
N HIS A 103 4.60 8.88 -5.73
CA HIS A 103 4.51 9.32 -4.33
C HIS A 103 3.77 8.29 -3.49
N ILE A 104 3.94 8.37 -2.17
CA ILE A 104 3.24 7.53 -1.20
C ILE A 104 2.22 8.40 -0.47
N GLU A 105 1.00 7.88 -0.34
CA GLU A 105 -0.07 8.52 0.42
C GLU A 105 -0.54 7.60 1.55
N ARG A 106 -0.61 8.14 2.77
CA ARG A 106 -1.29 7.48 3.89
C ARG A 106 -2.79 7.77 3.81
N VAL A 107 -3.61 6.75 4.00
CA VAL A 107 -5.06 6.92 4.08
C VAL A 107 -5.48 7.04 5.55
N ASP A 108 -6.05 8.19 5.89
CA ASP A 108 -6.64 8.44 7.20
C ASP A 108 -8.07 7.87 7.29
N ILE A 109 -8.43 7.45 8.51
CA ILE A 109 -9.72 6.86 8.90
C ILE A 109 -10.62 7.94 9.51
#